data_AF-A0A4R4PIF0-F1
#
_entry.id   AF-A0A4R4PIF0-F1
#
_cell.length_a   1.000
_cell.length_b   1.000
_cell.length_c   1.000
_cell.angle_alpha   90.00
_cell.angle_beta   90.00
_cell.angle_gamma   90.00
#
_symmetry.space_group_name_H-M   'P 1'
#
loop_
_entity.id
_entity.type
_entity.pdbx_description
1 polymer ?
#
loop_
_entity_poly.entity_id
_entity_poly.type
_entity_poly.pdbx_seq_one_letter_code
_entity_poly.pdbx_strand_id
1 'polypeptide(L)'
;MSKTLRLLTLTATGLALVAPHALPGETTSDDPAEPTYQEIAITGPSVAAETTPFAMVGVTWPAGVQDVQAKVRVKHGDQWTDWQDLHVEDGHGPDTPEGNPGTEPLWVGDATGIQASAVDAAGTTIPGAKVTLIQPGVLPADSAESPDAQDIGPAASRAPYPMPNVWSRKRWGADERLRNVNKGCSRPKYSRTVLAAFVHHTADRNDYTRAQVPAMLQATYAYHVKSRGWCDLGYNFLVDRFGRAFEGRYGGAQLPVLGAHTESFNANSFGVSLIGNFDKVAPPASMLEATARVIAWKLDANYRSPTASIVLARHRVNTISGHRDTKATACPGQQLYAKLPWLKQRVQTLMGGTVSTPIYRFAKTIGFRSLGQPFWGEHKTRTGWATYFGTRDIFYSVSTGAHSTAGVFRQRYRRIGPDTGLGLPITEVHNGRVGGTRVQSFRDGGFYWTKPYGVRPVTGLIYRKYVAIGAERSRVGLPMTDIYRVKGGLRQKFQHGWLTYHAHRRTVLVQYRSAT
;
A
#
# COMPACT_ATOMS: atom_id res chain seq x y z
N MET A 1 -27.78 -15.02 -88.72
CA MET A 1 -27.37 -16.36 -88.27
C MET A 1 -26.21 -16.21 -87.30
N SER A 2 -26.34 -16.87 -86.13
CA SER A 2 -25.28 -17.25 -85.17
C SER A 2 -24.36 -16.18 -84.53
N LYS A 3 -24.47 -16.14 -83.18
CA LYS A 3 -23.45 -15.94 -82.13
C LYS A 3 -22.27 -14.97 -82.39
N THR A 4 -22.12 -13.99 -81.50
CA THR A 4 -20.85 -13.84 -80.75
C THR A 4 -21.02 -13.04 -79.45
N LEU A 5 -20.33 -13.49 -78.40
CA LEU A 5 -20.12 -12.85 -77.10
C LEU A 5 -19.60 -11.40 -77.23
N ARG A 6 -19.96 -10.54 -76.27
CA ARG A 6 -18.99 -9.72 -75.53
C ARG A 6 -19.57 -9.18 -74.22
N LEU A 7 -18.76 -9.33 -73.18
CA LEU A 7 -18.94 -8.86 -71.81
C LEU A 7 -18.89 -7.32 -71.78
N LEU A 8 -19.73 -6.68 -70.97
CA LEU A 8 -19.59 -5.25 -70.63
C LEU A 8 -19.71 -5.05 -69.11
N THR A 9 -18.72 -4.34 -68.60
CA THR A 9 -18.46 -3.97 -67.21
C THR A 9 -19.25 -2.74 -66.75
N LEU A 10 -19.51 -2.71 -65.45
CA LEU A 10 -20.16 -1.69 -64.63
C LEU A 10 -19.64 -0.26 -64.81
N THR A 11 -20.55 0.70 -64.64
CA THR A 11 -20.43 1.83 -63.69
C THR A 11 -21.82 2.16 -63.13
N ALA A 12 -21.97 2.22 -61.81
CA ALA A 12 -23.23 2.53 -61.14
C ALA A 12 -23.24 4.01 -60.70
N THR A 13 -24.25 4.74 -61.18
CA THR A 13 -24.58 6.15 -60.93
C THR A 13 -25.29 6.33 -59.59
N GLY A 14 -25.02 7.46 -58.92
CA GLY A 14 -25.64 7.82 -57.63
C GLY A 14 -27.01 8.48 -57.74
N LEU A 15 -27.65 8.67 -56.59
CA LEU A 15 -28.70 9.66 -56.36
C LEU A 15 -28.63 10.15 -54.91
N ALA A 16 -28.66 11.47 -54.72
CA ALA A 16 -28.63 12.14 -53.42
C ALA A 16 -29.98 12.02 -52.71
N LEU A 17 -29.97 11.78 -51.39
CA LEU A 17 -31.12 11.92 -50.49
C LEU A 17 -30.84 12.97 -49.41
N VAL A 18 -31.83 13.83 -49.24
CA VAL A 18 -31.94 14.91 -48.26
C VAL A 18 -31.99 14.35 -46.83
N ALA A 19 -31.25 14.97 -45.92
CA ALA A 19 -31.16 14.57 -44.51
C ALA A 19 -32.44 14.91 -43.71
N PRO A 20 -32.94 14.00 -42.85
CA PRO A 20 -33.90 14.34 -41.81
C PRO A 20 -33.20 14.96 -40.59
N HIS A 21 -33.88 15.93 -39.97
CA HIS A 21 -33.42 16.73 -38.84
C HIS A 21 -33.11 15.88 -37.60
N ALA A 22 -31.93 16.13 -37.00
CA ALA A 22 -31.58 15.63 -35.67
C ALA A 22 -32.30 16.46 -34.58
N LEU A 23 -32.96 15.76 -33.65
CA LEU A 23 -33.51 16.34 -32.41
C LEU A 23 -32.36 16.81 -31.50
N PRO A 24 -32.53 17.87 -30.70
CA PRO A 24 -31.47 18.39 -29.84
C PRO A 24 -31.37 17.60 -28.52
N GLY A 25 -30.21 16.99 -28.29
CA GLY A 25 -29.53 17.01 -27.00
C GLY A 25 -29.91 15.97 -25.94
N GLU A 26 -29.53 14.71 -26.15
CA GLU A 26 -28.99 13.92 -25.02
C GLU A 26 -27.51 14.26 -24.91
N THR A 27 -27.19 15.23 -24.06
CA THR A 27 -25.82 15.38 -23.56
C THR A 27 -25.54 14.18 -22.67
N THR A 28 -24.89 13.15 -23.19
CA THR A 28 -24.14 12.22 -22.34
C THR A 28 -23.08 13.05 -21.64
N SER A 29 -23.29 13.40 -20.37
CA SER A 29 -22.29 14.12 -19.59
C SER A 29 -21.08 13.21 -19.43
N ASP A 30 -19.99 13.53 -20.12
CA ASP A 30 -18.66 12.93 -19.92
C ASP A 30 -18.02 13.31 -18.57
N ASP A 31 -18.73 14.04 -17.70
CA ASP A 31 -18.29 14.33 -16.35
C ASP A 31 -18.60 13.14 -15.42
N PRO A 32 -17.60 12.60 -14.69
CA PRO A 32 -17.84 11.56 -13.71
C PRO A 32 -18.83 12.07 -12.66
N ALA A 33 -19.87 11.28 -12.38
CA ALA A 33 -20.85 11.61 -11.35
C ALA A 33 -20.12 11.88 -10.02
N GLU A 34 -20.31 13.08 -9.47
CA GLU A 34 -19.69 13.48 -8.20
C GLU A 34 -20.21 12.57 -7.06
N PRO A 35 -19.33 12.09 -6.17
CA PRO A 35 -19.74 11.23 -5.07
C PRO A 35 -20.67 11.98 -4.10
N THR A 36 -21.78 11.36 -3.72
CA THR A 36 -22.73 11.93 -2.76
C THR A 36 -22.60 11.28 -1.39
N TYR A 37 -22.92 12.05 -0.35
CA TYR A 37 -22.87 11.62 1.04
C TYR A 37 -24.06 12.23 1.79
N GLN A 38 -24.85 11.40 2.46
CA GLN A 38 -26.00 11.83 3.23
C GLN A 38 -26.04 11.10 4.58
N GLU A 39 -26.35 11.82 5.66
CA GLU A 39 -26.68 11.24 6.96
C GLU A 39 -28.13 11.53 7.30
N ILE A 40 -28.84 10.51 7.78
CA ILE A 40 -30.22 10.61 8.26
C ILE A 40 -30.25 10.18 9.72
N ALA A 41 -30.79 11.02 10.59
CA ALA A 41 -30.94 10.70 12.01
C ALA A 41 -31.98 9.59 12.23
N ILE A 42 -31.66 8.63 13.09
CA ILE A 42 -32.58 7.57 13.52
C ILE A 42 -33.26 8.07 14.82
N THR A 43 -34.38 8.76 14.67
CA THR A 43 -35.08 9.46 15.79
C THR A 43 -36.10 8.60 16.54
N GLY A 44 -36.30 7.35 16.11
CA GLY A 44 -37.16 6.36 16.76
C GLY A 44 -36.61 4.94 16.54
N PRO A 45 -37.38 3.88 16.84
CA PRO A 45 -36.91 2.50 16.66
C PRO A 45 -36.46 2.18 15.23
N SER A 46 -37.01 2.91 14.25
CA SER A 46 -36.49 2.94 12.88
C SER A 46 -36.80 4.28 12.22
N VAL A 47 -36.12 4.57 11.11
CA VAL A 47 -36.38 5.70 10.20
C VAL A 47 -36.63 5.17 8.79
N ALA A 48 -37.44 5.88 8.02
CA ALA A 48 -37.70 5.59 6.61
C ALA A 48 -37.55 6.87 5.78
N ALA A 49 -36.92 6.77 4.61
CA ALA A 49 -36.78 7.89 3.67
C ALA A 49 -36.72 7.38 2.22
N GLU A 50 -37.36 8.13 1.32
CA GLU A 50 -37.04 8.08 -0.12
C GLU A 50 -35.85 9.02 -0.37
N THR A 51 -34.92 8.61 -1.24
CA THR A 51 -33.62 9.24 -1.38
C THR A 51 -33.22 9.35 -2.85
N THR A 52 -32.22 10.21 -3.13
CA THR A 52 -31.46 10.04 -4.37
C THR A 52 -30.75 8.68 -4.38
N PRO A 53 -30.34 8.15 -5.54
CA PRO A 53 -29.60 6.90 -5.62
C PRO A 53 -28.37 6.87 -4.69
N PHE A 54 -28.19 5.76 -3.98
CA PHE A 54 -27.01 5.48 -3.15
C PHE A 54 -26.64 4.01 -3.29
N ALA A 55 -25.34 3.68 -3.16
CA ALA A 55 -24.81 2.34 -3.38
C ALA A 55 -24.30 1.65 -2.11
N MET A 56 -24.06 2.41 -1.04
CA MET A 56 -23.57 1.88 0.23
C MET A 56 -24.29 2.51 1.41
N VAL A 57 -24.56 1.69 2.43
CA VAL A 57 -25.17 2.10 3.69
C VAL A 57 -24.34 1.68 4.89
N GLY A 58 -24.29 2.49 5.93
CA GLY A 58 -23.72 2.12 7.23
C GLY A 58 -24.43 2.85 8.36
N VAL A 59 -24.30 2.37 9.59
CA VAL A 59 -24.95 2.98 10.76
C VAL A 59 -23.91 3.32 11.81
N THR A 60 -23.97 4.53 12.37
CA THR A 60 -23.10 4.99 13.45
C THR A 60 -23.92 5.49 14.64
N TRP A 61 -23.31 5.49 15.82
CA TRP A 61 -23.91 6.00 17.06
C TRP A 61 -22.86 6.64 17.97
N PRO A 62 -23.26 7.43 18.98
CA PRO A 62 -22.32 8.01 19.94
C PRO A 62 -21.57 6.96 20.76
N ALA A 63 -20.34 7.30 21.17
CA ALA A 63 -19.55 6.43 22.05
C ALA A 63 -20.24 6.17 23.40
N GLY A 64 -20.00 4.98 23.97
CA GLY A 64 -20.53 4.57 25.28
C GLY A 64 -21.79 3.71 25.23
N VAL A 65 -22.39 3.52 24.05
CA VAL A 65 -23.50 2.58 23.85
C VAL A 65 -22.95 1.21 23.45
N GLN A 66 -23.38 0.16 24.13
CA GLN A 66 -22.97 -1.23 23.92
C GLN A 66 -24.15 -2.08 23.42
N ASP A 67 -23.85 -3.28 22.93
CA ASP A 67 -24.86 -4.29 22.51
C ASP A 67 -25.88 -3.75 21.50
N VAL A 68 -25.40 -2.90 20.57
CA VAL A 68 -26.24 -2.30 19.54
C VAL A 68 -26.66 -3.34 18.53
N GLN A 69 -27.92 -3.30 18.12
CA GLN A 69 -28.46 -4.05 17.00
C GLN A 69 -28.83 -3.07 15.89
N ALA A 70 -28.22 -3.24 14.73
CA ALA A 70 -28.47 -2.42 13.55
C ALA A 70 -28.97 -3.29 12.40
N LYS A 71 -30.01 -2.84 11.70
CA LYS A 71 -30.54 -3.49 10.50
C LYS A 71 -31.07 -2.48 9.50
N VAL A 72 -31.07 -2.86 8.23
CA VAL A 72 -31.53 -2.03 7.12
C VAL A 72 -32.39 -2.85 6.16
N ARG A 73 -33.26 -2.17 5.42
CA ARG A 73 -33.78 -2.65 4.15
C ARG A 73 -33.80 -1.51 3.16
N VAL A 74 -33.58 -1.81 1.90
CA VAL A 74 -33.48 -0.80 0.84
C VAL A 74 -34.56 -0.99 -0.21
N LYS A 75 -34.81 0.06 -0.97
CA LYS A 75 -35.77 0.06 -2.08
C LYS A 75 -35.03 0.11 -3.40
N HIS A 76 -35.35 -0.82 -4.31
CA HIS A 76 -34.89 -0.83 -5.69
C HIS A 76 -36.11 -0.67 -6.62
N GLY A 77 -36.18 0.45 -7.33
CA GLY A 77 -37.41 0.84 -8.03
C GLY A 77 -38.55 0.96 -7.02
N ASP A 78 -39.59 0.15 -7.18
CA ASP A 78 -40.75 0.11 -6.27
C ASP A 78 -40.71 -1.04 -5.25
N GLN A 79 -39.66 -1.87 -5.25
CA GLN A 79 -39.58 -3.06 -4.41
C GLN A 79 -38.65 -2.86 -3.22
N TRP A 80 -39.13 -3.23 -2.03
CA TRP A 80 -38.33 -3.28 -0.82
C TRP A 80 -37.69 -4.65 -0.66
N THR A 81 -36.44 -4.68 -0.23
CA THR A 81 -35.79 -5.91 0.25
C THR A 81 -36.36 -6.34 1.60
N ASP A 82 -36.06 -7.58 1.99
CA ASP A 82 -36.18 -8.00 3.39
C ASP A 82 -35.22 -7.20 4.27
N TRP A 83 -35.49 -7.19 5.58
CA TRP A 83 -34.57 -6.66 6.58
C TRP A 83 -33.29 -7.49 6.63
N GLN A 84 -32.16 -6.80 6.59
CA GLN A 84 -30.84 -7.36 6.71
C GLN A 84 -30.13 -6.75 7.91
N ASP A 85 -29.57 -7.62 8.76
CA ASP A 85 -28.72 -7.19 9.86
C ASP A 85 -27.42 -6.60 9.33
N LEU A 86 -27.00 -5.48 9.92
CA LEU A 86 -25.69 -4.91 9.70
C LEU A 86 -24.74 -5.42 10.76
N HIS A 87 -23.54 -5.83 10.35
CA HIS A 87 -22.54 -6.32 11.28
C HIS A 87 -22.03 -5.17 12.15
N VAL A 88 -22.31 -5.24 13.45
CA VAL A 88 -21.83 -4.27 14.44
C VAL A 88 -20.39 -4.60 14.81
N GLU A 89 -19.55 -3.56 14.83
CA GLU A 89 -18.11 -3.71 14.91
C GLU A 89 -17.52 -3.30 16.26
N ASP A 90 -17.68 -4.19 17.24
CA ASP A 90 -17.07 -4.07 18.56
C ASP A 90 -15.60 -4.51 18.51
N GLY A 91 -14.68 -3.57 18.24
CA GLY A 91 -13.23 -3.81 18.28
C GLY A 91 -12.49 -3.64 16.95
N HIS A 92 -13.18 -3.19 15.90
CA HIS A 92 -12.59 -2.56 14.72
C HIS A 92 -12.48 -1.05 14.93
N GLY A 93 -11.27 -0.51 14.88
CA GLY A 93 -11.04 0.93 15.00
C GLY A 93 -9.60 1.32 15.35
N PRO A 94 -9.30 2.63 15.36
CA PRO A 94 -8.01 3.14 15.79
C PRO A 94 -7.73 2.79 17.26
N ASP A 95 -6.45 2.67 17.64
CA ASP A 95 -6.07 2.36 19.03
C ASP A 95 -6.36 3.50 20.03
N THR A 96 -6.64 4.70 19.54
CA THR A 96 -7.07 5.84 20.33
C THR A 96 -8.58 6.03 20.16
N PRO A 97 -9.33 6.45 21.20
CA PRO A 97 -10.75 6.76 21.08
C PRO A 97 -10.93 7.98 20.15
N GLU A 98 -11.02 7.72 18.86
CA GLU A 98 -11.30 8.71 17.82
C GLU A 98 -12.41 8.14 16.95
N GLY A 99 -13.45 8.96 16.73
CA GLY A 99 -14.56 8.60 15.86
C GLY A 99 -15.79 8.00 16.54
N ASN A 100 -16.77 7.63 15.73
CA ASN A 100 -18.04 7.06 16.19
C ASN A 100 -18.00 5.53 16.08
N PRO A 101 -18.47 4.78 17.10
CA PRO A 101 -18.91 3.40 16.92
C PRO A 101 -19.88 3.25 15.76
N GLY A 102 -19.93 2.07 15.16
CA GLY A 102 -20.73 1.83 13.97
C GLY A 102 -20.62 0.41 13.44
N THR A 103 -21.37 0.15 12.39
CA THR A 103 -21.35 -1.12 11.65
C THR A 103 -20.21 -1.16 10.62
N GLU A 104 -19.87 -2.34 10.10
CA GLU A 104 -19.31 -2.41 8.74
C GLU A 104 -20.36 -1.86 7.75
N PRO A 105 -19.94 -1.17 6.69
CA PRO A 105 -20.87 -0.73 5.67
C PRO A 105 -21.27 -1.88 4.73
N LEU A 106 -22.47 -1.80 4.19
CA LEU A 106 -23.05 -2.78 3.27
C LEU A 106 -23.22 -2.18 1.87
N TRP A 107 -22.75 -2.88 0.84
CA TRP A 107 -23.04 -2.52 -0.55
C TRP A 107 -24.46 -2.95 -0.92
N VAL A 108 -25.29 -1.99 -1.31
CA VAL A 108 -26.70 -2.21 -1.66
C VAL A 108 -26.97 -2.07 -3.16
N GLY A 109 -26.03 -1.54 -3.95
CA GLY A 109 -26.28 -1.20 -5.36
C GLY A 109 -27.23 0.00 -5.47
N ASP A 110 -27.79 0.30 -6.64
CA ASP A 110 -28.55 1.55 -6.86
C ASP A 110 -29.91 1.57 -6.14
N ALA A 111 -29.88 1.83 -4.83
CA ALA A 111 -31.06 1.94 -3.98
C ALA A 111 -31.58 3.39 -3.98
N THR A 112 -32.90 3.54 -3.96
CA THR A 112 -33.59 4.85 -4.00
C THR A 112 -34.42 5.12 -2.75
N GLY A 113 -34.37 4.22 -1.77
CA GLY A 113 -35.03 4.38 -0.49
C GLY A 113 -34.39 3.50 0.57
N ILE A 114 -34.53 3.91 1.83
CA ILE A 114 -33.94 3.25 2.99
C ILE A 114 -34.96 3.15 4.11
N GLN A 115 -34.97 2.01 4.80
CA GLN A 115 -35.38 1.94 6.20
C GLN A 115 -34.20 1.43 7.03
N ALA A 116 -33.95 2.08 8.17
CA ALA A 116 -32.85 1.75 9.05
C ALA A 116 -33.30 1.75 10.50
N SER A 117 -32.78 0.81 11.28
CA SER A 117 -33.05 0.61 12.70
C SER A 117 -31.72 0.50 13.44
N ALA A 118 -31.61 1.16 14.59
CA ALA A 118 -30.48 1.07 15.50
C ALA A 118 -30.99 1.15 16.94
N VAL A 119 -30.92 0.04 17.66
CA VAL A 119 -31.48 -0.10 19.02
C VAL A 119 -30.49 -0.78 19.95
N ASP A 120 -30.61 -0.53 21.25
CA ASP A 120 -29.87 -1.29 22.27
C ASP A 120 -30.47 -2.69 22.48
N ALA A 121 -29.88 -3.47 23.40
CA ALA A 121 -30.35 -4.81 23.74
C ALA A 121 -31.81 -4.86 24.27
N ALA A 122 -32.35 -3.74 24.76
CA ALA A 122 -33.74 -3.63 25.22
C ALA A 122 -34.70 -3.17 24.11
N GLY A 123 -34.21 -2.92 22.90
CA GLY A 123 -35.00 -2.38 21.80
C GLY A 123 -35.24 -0.87 21.88
N THR A 124 -34.51 -0.17 22.75
CA THR A 124 -34.64 1.29 22.92
C THR A 124 -33.91 2.01 21.80
N THR A 125 -34.51 3.11 21.32
CA THR A 125 -33.86 3.99 20.34
C THR A 125 -32.57 4.56 20.91
N ILE A 126 -31.49 4.54 20.12
CA ILE A 126 -30.21 5.11 20.52
C ILE A 126 -30.15 6.60 20.13
N PRO A 127 -30.13 7.54 21.10
CA PRO A 127 -30.07 8.97 20.77
C PRO A 127 -28.79 9.30 20.00
N GLY A 128 -28.94 10.05 18.90
CA GLY A 128 -27.82 10.45 18.06
C GLY A 128 -27.32 9.38 17.08
N ALA A 129 -27.98 8.22 17.00
CA ALA A 129 -27.72 7.25 15.94
C ALA A 129 -28.10 7.80 14.56
N LYS A 130 -27.32 7.43 13.55
CA LYS A 130 -27.48 7.90 12.18
C LYS A 130 -27.27 6.76 11.19
N VAL A 131 -28.03 6.78 10.10
CA VAL A 131 -27.74 5.99 8.90
C VAL A 131 -27.03 6.88 7.88
N THR A 132 -25.93 6.40 7.34
CA THR A 132 -25.14 7.04 6.28
C THR A 132 -25.46 6.37 4.95
N LEU A 133 -25.70 7.18 3.92
CA LEU A 133 -25.88 6.76 2.53
C LEU A 133 -24.77 7.35 1.68
N ILE A 134 -24.16 6.53 0.83
CA ILE A 134 -23.02 6.94 -0.01
C ILE A 134 -23.25 6.46 -1.45
N GLN A 135 -23.19 7.40 -2.39
CA GLN A 135 -22.98 7.09 -3.80
C GLN A 135 -21.51 7.37 -4.15
N PRO A 136 -20.70 6.35 -4.47
CA PRO A 136 -19.34 6.57 -4.94
C PRO A 136 -19.35 7.18 -6.34
N GLY A 137 -18.28 7.90 -6.69
CA GLY A 137 -18.08 8.34 -8.07
C GLY A 137 -17.75 7.15 -8.97
N VAL A 138 -18.14 7.24 -10.23
CA VAL A 138 -17.79 6.23 -11.25
C VAL A 138 -16.54 6.71 -11.97
N LEU A 139 -15.48 5.89 -11.98
CA LEU A 139 -14.29 6.17 -12.77
C LEU A 139 -14.45 5.56 -14.16
N PRO A 140 -13.93 6.20 -15.22
CA PRO A 140 -13.88 5.60 -16.56
C PRO A 140 -13.19 4.22 -16.58
N ALA A 141 -12.24 3.99 -15.66
CA ALA A 141 -11.53 2.71 -15.51
C ALA A 141 -12.38 1.57 -14.91
N ASP A 142 -13.55 1.88 -14.33
CA ASP A 142 -14.45 0.90 -13.71
C ASP A 142 -15.25 0.10 -14.75
N SER A 143 -15.25 0.55 -16.01
CA SER A 143 -15.88 -0.13 -17.16
C SER A 143 -15.07 -1.32 -17.71
N ALA A 144 -13.81 -1.49 -17.28
CA ALA A 144 -12.96 -2.54 -17.83
C ALA A 144 -13.26 -3.89 -17.17
N GLU A 145 -14.07 -4.71 -17.86
CA GLU A 145 -14.06 -6.18 -17.75
C GLU A 145 -12.71 -6.81 -18.12
N SER A 146 -11.67 -6.02 -18.41
CA SER A 146 -10.38 -6.52 -18.87
C SER A 146 -9.89 -7.63 -17.93
N PRO A 147 -9.81 -8.87 -18.42
CA PRO A 147 -9.06 -9.90 -17.75
C PRO A 147 -7.61 -9.48 -17.91
N ASP A 148 -7.10 -8.69 -16.97
CA ASP A 148 -5.65 -8.58 -16.84
C ASP A 148 -5.21 -10.01 -16.49
N ALA A 149 -4.79 -10.76 -17.51
CA ALA A 149 -4.27 -12.12 -17.43
C ALA A 149 -2.97 -12.19 -16.58
N GLN A 150 -2.67 -11.13 -15.84
CA GLN A 150 -1.51 -10.90 -14.99
C GLN A 150 -1.85 -10.65 -13.52
N ASP A 151 -3.11 -10.74 -13.08
CA ASP A 151 -3.47 -10.40 -11.69
C ASP A 151 -2.83 -11.34 -10.65
N ILE A 152 -2.44 -12.56 -11.05
CA ILE A 152 -1.63 -13.47 -10.24
C ILE A 152 -0.35 -13.81 -11.02
N GLY A 153 0.69 -12.99 -10.88
CA GLY A 153 2.04 -13.36 -11.35
C GLY A 153 2.49 -14.73 -10.81
N PRO A 154 3.49 -15.39 -11.43
CA PRO A 154 3.88 -16.74 -11.01
C PRO A 154 4.21 -16.78 -9.52
N ALA A 155 3.69 -17.79 -8.81
CA ALA A 155 4.06 -18.00 -7.41
C ALA A 155 5.57 -18.22 -7.34
N ALA A 156 6.25 -17.42 -6.52
CA ALA A 156 7.60 -17.75 -6.08
C ALA A 156 7.52 -18.81 -4.97
N SER A 157 8.57 -19.61 -4.85
CA SER A 157 8.79 -20.52 -3.72
C SER A 157 10.19 -20.27 -3.16
N ARG A 158 10.50 -18.99 -2.89
CA ARG A 158 11.80 -18.55 -2.39
C ARG A 158 11.68 -17.26 -1.58
N ALA A 159 12.60 -17.11 -0.63
CA ALA A 159 12.79 -15.87 0.12
C ALA A 159 13.81 -14.92 -0.56
N PRO A 160 13.61 -13.59 -0.49
CA PRO A 160 12.39 -12.95 -0.03
C PRO A 160 11.26 -13.12 -1.07
N TYR A 161 10.04 -13.38 -0.60
CA TYR A 161 8.85 -13.47 -1.43
C TYR A 161 8.54 -12.08 -2.03
N PRO A 162 8.37 -11.98 -3.36
CA PRO A 162 8.17 -10.68 -4.01
C PRO A 162 6.83 -10.05 -3.61
N MET A 163 6.78 -8.73 -3.63
CA MET A 163 5.50 -8.00 -3.53
C MET A 163 4.57 -8.45 -4.67
N PRO A 164 3.36 -8.96 -4.38
CA PRO A 164 2.40 -9.32 -5.42
C PRO A 164 1.89 -8.08 -6.14
N ASN A 165 1.12 -8.28 -7.22
CA ASN A 165 0.39 -7.18 -7.84
C ASN A 165 -0.63 -6.65 -6.82
N VAL A 166 -0.39 -5.45 -6.31
CA VAL A 166 -1.31 -4.74 -5.42
C VAL A 166 -1.77 -3.49 -6.16
N TRP A 167 -3.07 -3.41 -6.42
CA TRP A 167 -3.69 -2.23 -7.00
C TRP A 167 -3.50 -1.06 -6.04
N SER A 168 -2.73 -0.07 -6.49
CA SER A 168 -2.44 1.11 -5.69
C SER A 168 -3.70 1.93 -5.44
N ARG A 169 -3.65 2.78 -4.40
CA ARG A 169 -4.71 3.76 -4.11
C ARG A 169 -5.10 4.61 -5.31
N LYS A 170 -4.10 5.05 -6.08
CA LYS A 170 -4.34 5.77 -7.34
C LYS A 170 -5.08 4.91 -8.39
N ARG A 171 -4.79 3.61 -8.48
CA ARG A 171 -5.40 2.71 -9.47
C ARG A 171 -6.87 2.45 -9.19
N TRP A 172 -7.27 2.26 -7.93
CA TRP A 172 -8.69 2.08 -7.58
C TRP A 172 -9.43 3.40 -7.31
N GLY A 173 -8.72 4.54 -7.39
CA GLY A 173 -9.29 5.89 -7.32
C GLY A 173 -9.61 6.39 -5.92
N ALA A 174 -8.72 6.16 -4.96
CA ALA A 174 -8.82 6.75 -3.64
C ALA A 174 -8.86 8.29 -3.71
N ASP A 175 -9.89 8.90 -3.12
CA ASP A 175 -9.92 10.35 -2.93
C ASP A 175 -9.00 10.77 -1.77
N GLU A 176 -7.74 11.06 -2.09
CA GLU A 176 -6.73 11.45 -1.10
C GLU A 176 -7.03 12.76 -0.36
N ARG A 177 -8.03 13.55 -0.80
CA ARG A 177 -8.50 14.73 -0.07
C ARG A 177 -9.14 14.33 1.27
N LEU A 178 -9.75 13.15 1.35
CA LEU A 178 -10.41 12.65 2.56
C LEU A 178 -9.46 12.49 3.75
N ARG A 179 -8.15 12.26 3.52
CA ARG A 179 -7.14 12.18 4.60
C ARG A 179 -7.04 13.45 5.45
N ASN A 180 -7.52 14.58 4.95
CA ASN A 180 -7.46 15.87 5.65
C ASN A 180 -8.79 16.25 6.34
N VAL A 181 -9.82 15.41 6.25
CA VAL A 181 -11.13 15.66 6.89
C VAL A 181 -11.00 15.66 8.41
N ASN A 182 -10.29 14.67 8.96
CA ASN A 182 -10.11 14.51 10.40
C ASN A 182 -8.78 15.11 10.86
N LYS A 183 -8.80 15.83 11.99
CA LYS A 183 -7.64 16.56 12.52
C LYS A 183 -6.48 15.60 12.82
N GLY A 184 -5.28 15.94 12.34
CA GLY A 184 -4.06 15.16 12.59
C GLY A 184 -3.89 13.93 11.67
N CYS A 185 -4.75 13.76 10.67
CA CYS A 185 -4.73 12.60 9.76
C CYS A 185 -3.98 12.84 8.44
N SER A 186 -3.54 14.08 8.17
CA SER A 186 -2.88 14.45 6.91
C SER A 186 -1.58 13.68 6.62
N ARG A 187 -0.95 13.11 7.66
CA ARG A 187 0.26 12.31 7.57
C ARG A 187 0.00 10.87 8.03
N PRO A 188 0.49 9.85 7.31
CA PRO A 188 0.38 8.47 7.73
C PRO A 188 1.14 8.25 9.05
N LYS A 189 0.53 7.46 9.94
CA LYS A 189 1.14 6.97 11.18
C LYS A 189 1.80 5.61 10.89
N TYR A 190 2.96 5.36 11.49
CA TYR A 190 3.71 4.10 11.32
C TYR A 190 3.96 3.43 12.66
N SER A 191 3.89 2.11 12.65
CA SER A 191 4.40 1.26 13.72
C SER A 191 5.93 1.13 13.64
N ARG A 192 6.54 0.44 14.61
CA ARG A 192 8.00 0.23 14.62
C ARG A 192 8.43 -0.85 13.64
N THR A 193 7.58 -1.85 13.39
CA THR A 193 7.84 -2.99 12.50
C THR A 193 6.53 -3.70 12.13
N VAL A 194 6.62 -4.83 11.44
CA VAL A 194 5.53 -5.81 11.26
C VAL A 194 5.90 -7.09 12.02
N LEU A 195 4.98 -7.58 12.85
CA LEU A 195 5.09 -8.82 13.62
C LEU A 195 4.01 -9.83 13.25
N ALA A 196 2.80 -9.39 12.91
CA ALA A 196 1.65 -10.25 12.65
C ALA A 196 0.78 -9.77 11.49
N ALA A 197 -0.02 -10.68 10.95
CA ALA A 197 -1.11 -10.44 10.02
C ALA A 197 -2.44 -10.79 10.68
N PHE A 198 -3.43 -9.89 10.58
CA PHE A 198 -4.81 -10.15 10.96
C PHE A 198 -5.68 -10.31 9.72
N VAL A 199 -6.42 -11.41 9.65
CA VAL A 199 -7.35 -11.72 8.56
C VAL A 199 -8.76 -11.30 8.98
N HIS A 200 -9.39 -10.52 8.11
CA HIS A 200 -10.73 -9.97 8.28
C HIS A 200 -11.63 -10.36 7.11
N HIS A 201 -12.93 -10.18 7.30
CA HIS A 201 -13.86 -9.99 6.20
C HIS A 201 -14.47 -8.59 6.30
N THR A 202 -15.14 -8.09 5.25
CA THR A 202 -15.89 -6.82 5.33
C THR A 202 -17.33 -7.01 5.78
N ALA A 203 -17.75 -8.26 6.04
CA ALA A 203 -19.14 -8.66 6.32
C ALA A 203 -20.16 -8.26 5.23
N ASP A 204 -19.67 -7.89 4.04
CA ASP A 204 -20.47 -7.42 2.91
C ASP A 204 -21.06 -8.60 2.11
N ARG A 205 -21.88 -8.33 1.10
CA ARG A 205 -22.39 -9.35 0.18
C ARG A 205 -21.29 -10.01 -0.65
N ASN A 206 -21.60 -11.17 -1.25
CA ASN A 206 -20.63 -11.98 -2.02
C ASN A 206 -20.89 -12.02 -3.53
N ASP A 207 -21.99 -11.42 -3.99
CA ASP A 207 -22.48 -11.44 -5.37
C ASP A 207 -22.08 -10.18 -6.18
N TYR A 208 -21.24 -9.31 -5.62
CA TYR A 208 -20.70 -8.14 -6.33
C TYR A 208 -19.91 -8.55 -7.58
N THR A 209 -19.89 -7.63 -8.54
CA THR A 209 -19.16 -7.79 -9.81
C THR A 209 -17.73 -7.24 -9.70
N ARG A 210 -16.87 -7.61 -10.66
CA ARG A 210 -15.48 -7.14 -10.70
C ARG A 210 -15.40 -5.61 -10.88
N ALA A 211 -16.32 -5.05 -11.67
CA ALA A 211 -16.44 -3.62 -11.94
C ALA A 211 -16.85 -2.81 -10.71
N GLN A 212 -17.64 -3.39 -9.80
CA GLN A 212 -18.11 -2.69 -8.59
C GLN A 212 -17.03 -2.50 -7.52
N VAL A 213 -15.96 -3.30 -7.53
CA VAL A 213 -14.98 -3.31 -6.42
C VAL A 213 -14.32 -1.95 -6.17
N PRO A 214 -13.82 -1.19 -7.17
CA PRO A 214 -13.26 0.13 -6.91
C PRO A 214 -14.26 1.09 -6.25
N ALA A 215 -15.51 1.09 -6.72
CA ALA A 215 -16.59 1.91 -6.15
C ALA A 215 -16.93 1.50 -4.71
N MET A 216 -16.94 0.20 -4.41
CA MET A 216 -17.09 -0.32 -3.05
C MET A 216 -15.96 0.20 -2.14
N LEU A 217 -14.70 0.13 -2.59
CA LEU A 217 -13.54 0.61 -1.83
C LEU A 217 -13.61 2.12 -1.56
N GLN A 218 -14.01 2.92 -2.55
CA GLN A 218 -14.21 4.36 -2.40
C GLN A 218 -15.30 4.67 -1.38
N ALA A 219 -16.43 3.97 -1.44
CA ALA A 219 -17.54 4.16 -0.51
C ALA A 219 -17.16 3.74 0.92
N THR A 220 -16.49 2.60 1.11
CA THR A 220 -15.98 2.18 2.43
C THR A 220 -14.97 3.19 2.96
N TYR A 221 -14.10 3.72 2.11
CA TYR A 221 -13.15 4.76 2.50
C TYR A 221 -13.86 6.03 2.97
N ALA A 222 -14.86 6.50 2.22
CA ALA A 222 -15.69 7.64 2.60
C ALA A 222 -16.43 7.41 3.91
N TYR A 223 -17.03 6.23 4.12
CA TYR A 223 -17.70 5.86 5.36
C TYR A 223 -16.76 5.87 6.58
N HIS A 224 -15.59 5.23 6.46
CA HIS A 224 -14.60 5.20 7.52
C HIS A 224 -14.11 6.59 7.91
N VAL A 225 -13.92 7.49 6.94
CA VAL A 225 -13.44 8.84 7.23
C VAL A 225 -14.56 9.76 7.72
N LYS A 226 -15.65 9.87 6.97
CA LYS A 226 -16.68 10.89 7.19
C LYS A 226 -17.65 10.52 8.31
N SER A 227 -18.06 9.25 8.41
CA SER A 227 -19.05 8.80 9.40
C SER A 227 -18.38 8.24 10.65
N ARG A 228 -17.41 7.35 10.47
CA ARG A 228 -16.69 6.72 11.58
C ARG A 228 -15.60 7.62 12.14
N GLY A 229 -15.19 8.69 11.46
CA GLY A 229 -14.22 9.67 11.96
C GLY A 229 -12.76 9.21 11.94
N TRP A 230 -12.44 8.16 11.18
CA TRP A 230 -11.08 7.61 11.11
C TRP A 230 -10.19 8.43 10.18
N CYS A 231 -8.87 8.30 10.33
CA CYS A 231 -7.92 8.98 9.44
C CYS A 231 -7.93 8.45 7.99
N ASP A 232 -8.29 7.19 7.81
CA ASP A 232 -8.26 6.51 6.52
C ASP A 232 -9.08 5.22 6.59
N LEU A 233 -9.11 4.46 5.49
CA LEU A 233 -9.55 3.08 5.47
C LEU A 233 -8.83 2.25 6.56
N GLY A 234 -9.57 1.49 7.37
CA GLY A 234 -9.02 0.79 8.54
C GLY A 234 -8.02 -0.31 8.20
N TYR A 235 -8.22 -0.98 7.07
CA TYR A 235 -7.43 -2.12 6.61
C TYR A 235 -6.18 -1.69 5.84
N ASN A 236 -5.07 -2.42 6.00
CA ASN A 236 -3.88 -2.18 5.19
C ASN A 236 -4.04 -2.72 3.76
N PHE A 237 -4.71 -3.85 3.60
CA PHE A 237 -4.97 -4.48 2.31
C PHE A 237 -6.39 -5.04 2.26
N LEU A 238 -6.94 -5.05 1.06
CA LEU A 238 -8.21 -5.73 0.77
C LEU A 238 -8.02 -6.72 -0.39
N VAL A 239 -8.80 -7.80 -0.39
CA VAL A 239 -8.78 -8.81 -1.44
C VAL A 239 -10.21 -9.09 -1.87
N ASP A 240 -10.47 -9.05 -3.18
CA ASP A 240 -11.78 -9.35 -3.74
C ASP A 240 -11.91 -10.84 -4.15
N ARG A 241 -13.15 -11.27 -4.44
CA ARG A 241 -13.45 -12.66 -4.81
C ARG A 241 -12.81 -13.09 -6.14
N PHE A 242 -12.34 -12.13 -6.92
CA PHE A 242 -11.67 -12.34 -8.20
C PHE A 242 -10.16 -12.55 -8.05
N GLY A 243 -9.61 -12.39 -6.84
CA GLY A 243 -8.19 -12.58 -6.54
C GLY A 243 -7.35 -11.31 -6.73
N ARG A 244 -7.95 -10.12 -6.83
CA ARG A 244 -7.21 -8.85 -6.85
C ARG A 244 -6.92 -8.38 -5.43
N ALA A 245 -5.69 -7.92 -5.19
CA ALA A 245 -5.29 -7.29 -3.94
C ALA A 245 -5.19 -5.76 -4.12
N PHE A 246 -5.65 -5.02 -3.12
CA PHE A 246 -5.72 -3.56 -3.13
C PHE A 246 -4.95 -2.97 -1.94
N GLU A 247 -4.22 -1.88 -2.18
CA GLU A 247 -3.63 -1.06 -1.12
C GLU A 247 -4.77 -0.30 -0.43
N GLY A 248 -5.01 -0.62 0.83
CA GLY A 248 -5.97 0.07 1.68
C GLY A 248 -5.34 1.34 2.25
N ARG A 249 -4.99 1.32 3.53
CA ARG A 249 -4.50 2.49 4.28
C ARG A 249 -3.25 3.16 3.67
N TYR A 250 -3.32 4.48 3.52
CA TYR A 250 -2.25 5.32 2.96
C TYR A 250 -0.99 5.33 3.82
N GLY A 251 0.17 5.42 3.16
CA GLY A 251 1.49 5.50 3.80
C GLY A 251 2.54 4.61 3.14
N GLY A 252 2.17 3.85 2.12
CA GLY A 252 3.07 3.01 1.34
C GLY A 252 3.02 1.56 1.80
N ALA A 253 2.53 0.69 0.92
CA ALA A 253 2.33 -0.74 1.16
C ALA A 253 3.55 -1.49 1.76
N GLN A 254 4.77 -1.04 1.49
CA GLN A 254 6.00 -1.68 1.99
C GLN A 254 6.35 -1.31 3.45
N LEU A 255 5.77 -0.23 3.98
CA LEU A 255 6.03 0.28 5.33
C LEU A 255 5.04 -0.32 6.36
N PRO A 256 5.35 -0.25 7.66
CA PRO A 256 4.50 -0.70 8.75
C PRO A 256 3.45 0.37 9.07
N VAL A 257 2.59 0.68 8.09
CA VAL A 257 1.50 1.65 8.24
C VAL A 257 0.57 1.18 9.36
N LEU A 258 0.34 2.04 10.37
CA LEU A 258 -0.55 1.74 11.49
C LEU A 258 -2.00 1.69 11.00
N GLY A 259 -2.65 0.54 11.15
CA GLY A 259 -4.06 0.27 10.80
C GLY A 259 -5.10 0.83 11.79
N ALA A 260 -6.37 0.51 11.53
CA ALA A 260 -7.52 0.66 12.42
C ALA A 260 -8.50 -0.51 12.21
N HIS A 261 -7.96 -1.72 12.11
CA HIS A 261 -8.70 -2.95 11.82
C HIS A 261 -8.80 -3.86 13.04
N THR A 262 -7.91 -3.72 14.03
CA THR A 262 -7.94 -4.54 15.24
C THR A 262 -7.51 -3.69 16.41
N GLU A 263 -8.47 -3.06 17.07
CA GLU A 263 -8.22 -2.19 18.21
C GLU A 263 -7.32 -2.90 19.24
N SER A 264 -6.31 -2.18 19.77
CA SER A 264 -5.24 -2.66 20.65
C SER A 264 -4.15 -3.52 19.98
N PHE A 265 -4.38 -4.01 18.76
CA PHE A 265 -3.42 -4.83 18.01
C PHE A 265 -3.01 -4.22 16.66
N ASN A 266 -3.48 -3.02 16.32
CA ASN A 266 -3.07 -2.31 15.09
C ASN A 266 -1.55 -2.05 15.07
N ALA A 267 -0.98 -1.72 16.23
CA ALA A 267 0.45 -1.48 16.34
C ALA A 267 1.29 -2.76 16.08
N ASN A 268 2.22 -2.64 15.14
CA ASN A 268 3.10 -3.71 14.67
C ASN A 268 2.41 -4.91 14.01
N SER A 269 1.21 -4.73 13.48
CA SER A 269 0.54 -5.71 12.63
C SER A 269 0.11 -5.07 11.31
N PHE A 270 -0.50 -5.87 10.43
CA PHE A 270 -1.26 -5.37 9.30
C PHE A 270 -2.52 -6.21 9.10
N GLY A 271 -3.59 -5.57 8.66
CA GLY A 271 -4.87 -6.22 8.35
C GLY A 271 -5.02 -6.52 6.87
N VAL A 272 -5.50 -7.72 6.54
CA VAL A 272 -5.97 -8.10 5.20
C VAL A 272 -7.44 -8.45 5.28
N SER A 273 -8.30 -7.63 4.68
CA SER A 273 -9.76 -7.86 4.67
C SER A 273 -10.22 -8.47 3.35
N LEU A 274 -10.94 -9.58 3.43
CA LEU A 274 -11.55 -10.20 2.27
C LEU A 274 -12.94 -9.58 2.07
N ILE A 275 -13.18 -8.98 0.90
CA ILE A 275 -14.44 -8.29 0.59
C ILE A 275 -15.55 -9.33 0.46
N GLY A 276 -16.50 -9.32 1.40
CA GLY A 276 -17.61 -10.25 1.47
C GLY A 276 -17.92 -10.75 2.90
N ASN A 277 -18.85 -11.69 2.98
CA ASN A 277 -19.32 -12.30 4.22
C ASN A 277 -19.09 -13.81 4.17
N PHE A 278 -18.12 -14.25 4.96
CA PHE A 278 -17.68 -15.63 5.00
C PHE A 278 -18.10 -16.36 6.27
N ASP A 279 -19.23 -15.96 6.86
CA ASP A 279 -19.78 -16.70 7.99
C ASP A 279 -20.38 -18.04 7.53
N LYS A 280 -21.17 -18.03 6.45
CA LYS A 280 -21.83 -19.23 5.91
C LYS A 280 -21.24 -19.73 4.59
N VAL A 281 -20.61 -18.85 3.82
CA VAL A 281 -20.05 -19.16 2.49
C VAL A 281 -18.53 -19.18 2.56
N ALA A 282 -17.89 -20.17 1.94
CA ALA A 282 -16.44 -20.22 1.89
C ALA A 282 -15.86 -19.22 0.87
N PRO A 283 -14.73 -18.56 1.17
CA PRO A 283 -14.05 -17.72 0.19
C PRO A 283 -13.57 -18.52 -1.02
N PRO A 284 -13.64 -17.98 -2.25
CA PRO A 284 -13.09 -18.63 -3.44
C PRO A 284 -11.58 -18.87 -3.34
N ALA A 285 -11.09 -19.88 -4.05
CA ALA A 285 -9.67 -20.25 -4.04
C ALA A 285 -8.75 -19.11 -4.53
N SER A 286 -9.18 -18.35 -5.54
CA SER A 286 -8.48 -17.16 -6.06
C SER A 286 -8.24 -16.11 -4.98
N MET A 287 -9.27 -15.83 -4.18
CA MET A 287 -9.23 -14.89 -3.06
C MET A 287 -8.28 -15.38 -1.97
N LEU A 288 -8.39 -16.65 -1.55
CA LEU A 288 -7.50 -17.25 -0.55
C LEU A 288 -6.03 -17.24 -0.98
N GLU A 289 -5.76 -17.53 -2.26
CA GLU A 289 -4.41 -17.48 -2.82
C GLU A 289 -3.86 -16.06 -2.84
N ALA A 290 -4.64 -15.06 -3.27
CA ALA A 290 -4.23 -13.66 -3.24
C ALA A 290 -3.93 -13.16 -1.82
N THR A 291 -4.78 -13.52 -0.85
CA THR A 291 -4.54 -13.26 0.58
C THR A 291 -3.23 -13.90 1.06
N ALA A 292 -2.99 -15.17 0.73
CA ALA A 292 -1.74 -15.85 1.11
C ALA A 292 -0.50 -15.15 0.55
N ARG A 293 -0.57 -14.62 -0.68
CA ARG A 293 0.55 -13.91 -1.33
C ARG A 293 0.85 -12.56 -0.69
N VAL A 294 -0.17 -11.79 -0.33
CA VAL A 294 0.00 -10.53 0.42
C VAL A 294 0.66 -10.81 1.77
N ILE A 295 0.17 -11.82 2.49
CA ILE A 295 0.70 -12.20 3.81
C ILE A 295 2.14 -12.72 3.68
N ALA A 296 2.42 -13.60 2.71
CA ALA A 296 3.77 -14.13 2.47
C ALA A 296 4.78 -13.01 2.19
N TRP A 297 4.43 -12.08 1.30
CA TRP A 297 5.27 -10.93 1.03
C TRP A 297 5.56 -10.10 2.30
N LYS A 298 4.52 -9.71 3.03
CA LYS A 298 4.69 -8.83 4.20
C LYS A 298 5.46 -9.53 5.33
N LEU A 299 5.19 -10.81 5.60
CA LEU A 299 5.87 -11.55 6.66
C LEU A 299 7.33 -11.86 6.30
N ASP A 300 7.61 -12.28 5.06
CA ASP A 300 8.96 -12.63 4.63
C ASP A 300 9.88 -11.40 4.55
N ALA A 301 9.37 -10.30 3.99
CA ALA A 301 10.09 -9.03 3.97
C ALA A 301 10.45 -8.52 5.38
N ASN A 302 9.72 -8.97 6.42
CA ASN A 302 9.96 -8.61 7.81
C ASN A 302 10.53 -9.76 8.65
N TYR A 303 10.94 -10.87 8.02
CA TYR A 303 11.54 -12.04 8.66
C TYR A 303 10.66 -12.64 9.77
N ARG A 304 9.39 -12.90 9.46
CA ARG A 304 8.42 -13.53 10.38
C ARG A 304 8.03 -14.90 9.89
N SER A 305 8.12 -15.90 10.77
CA SER A 305 7.62 -17.24 10.47
C SER A 305 6.08 -17.23 10.52
N PRO A 306 5.38 -17.66 9.45
CA PRO A 306 3.92 -17.63 9.40
C PRO A 306 3.25 -18.62 10.36
N THR A 307 3.98 -19.63 10.84
CA THR A 307 3.48 -20.68 11.75
C THR A 307 3.85 -20.42 13.21
N ALA A 308 4.57 -19.34 13.52
CA ALA A 308 4.99 -19.05 14.88
C ALA A 308 3.86 -18.47 15.74
N SER A 309 3.93 -18.74 17.04
CA SER A 309 3.20 -17.99 18.07
C SER A 309 4.09 -16.90 18.67
N ILE A 310 3.53 -15.71 18.83
CA ILE A 310 4.24 -14.51 19.26
C ILE A 310 3.48 -13.83 20.41
N VAL A 311 4.16 -12.89 21.08
CA VAL A 311 3.51 -11.95 22.00
C VAL A 311 3.31 -10.61 21.28
N LEU A 312 2.06 -10.18 21.15
CA LEU A 312 1.68 -8.90 20.57
C LEU A 312 0.70 -8.21 21.53
N ALA A 313 0.91 -6.93 21.82
CA ALA A 313 0.10 -6.18 22.79
C ALA A 313 -0.04 -6.86 24.17
N ARG A 314 0.99 -7.61 24.62
CA ARG A 314 1.01 -8.44 25.85
C ARG A 314 0.13 -9.70 25.81
N HIS A 315 -0.46 -10.04 24.67
CA HIS A 315 -1.24 -11.26 24.46
C HIS A 315 -0.50 -12.23 23.54
N ARG A 316 -0.72 -13.53 23.76
CA ARG A 316 -0.17 -14.59 22.90
C ARG A 316 -1.11 -14.80 21.72
N VAL A 317 -0.61 -14.56 20.50
CA VAL A 317 -1.33 -14.74 19.24
C VAL A 317 -0.51 -15.58 18.28
N ASN A 318 -1.12 -15.99 17.17
CA ASN A 318 -0.37 -16.55 16.04
C ASN A 318 0.13 -15.41 15.16
N THR A 319 1.21 -15.66 14.42
CA THR A 319 1.73 -14.67 13.44
C THR A 319 0.70 -14.37 12.34
N ILE A 320 -0.16 -15.36 12.03
CA ILE A 320 -1.36 -15.19 11.20
C ILE A 320 -2.55 -15.55 12.09
N SER A 321 -3.38 -14.56 12.38
CA SER A 321 -4.56 -14.70 13.24
C SER A 321 -5.80 -14.15 12.57
N GLY A 322 -6.97 -14.68 12.92
CA GLY A 322 -8.25 -14.07 12.58
C GLY A 322 -8.56 -12.95 13.57
N HIS A 323 -9.43 -12.01 13.21
CA HIS A 323 -9.77 -10.93 14.13
C HIS A 323 -10.36 -11.43 15.47
N ARG A 324 -11.23 -12.43 15.41
CA ARG A 324 -11.79 -13.13 16.59
C ARG A 324 -10.76 -13.77 17.54
N ASP A 325 -9.49 -13.92 17.13
CA ASP A 325 -8.44 -14.39 18.05
C ASP A 325 -8.06 -13.33 19.10
N THR A 326 -8.53 -12.09 18.94
CA THR A 326 -8.13 -10.94 19.79
C THR A 326 -9.28 -10.16 20.41
N LYS A 327 -10.49 -10.29 19.87
CA LYS A 327 -11.70 -9.55 20.28
C LYS A 327 -12.93 -10.46 20.17
N ALA A 328 -13.99 -10.12 20.89
CA ALA A 328 -15.28 -10.79 20.78
C ALA A 328 -16.02 -10.30 19.53
N THR A 329 -15.77 -10.94 18.38
CA THR A 329 -16.36 -10.59 17.08
C THR A 329 -16.59 -11.85 16.25
N ALA A 330 -17.54 -11.79 15.31
CA ALA A 330 -17.73 -12.84 14.32
C ALA A 330 -16.68 -12.79 13.20
N CYS A 331 -15.99 -11.66 12.99
CA CYS A 331 -14.96 -11.50 11.96
C CYS A 331 -13.78 -12.51 12.17
N PRO A 332 -13.32 -13.24 11.14
CA PRO A 332 -13.56 -13.07 9.71
C PRO A 332 -14.69 -13.96 9.12
N GLY A 333 -15.64 -14.41 9.94
CA GLY A 333 -16.67 -15.38 9.58
C GLY A 333 -16.20 -16.83 9.73
N GLN A 334 -17.12 -17.74 10.07
CA GLN A 334 -16.79 -19.13 10.37
C GLN A 334 -16.06 -19.88 9.24
N GLN A 335 -16.48 -19.70 7.98
CA GLN A 335 -15.87 -20.42 6.86
C GLN A 335 -14.47 -19.93 6.53
N LEU A 336 -14.21 -18.62 6.61
CA LEU A 336 -12.86 -18.08 6.42
C LEU A 336 -11.96 -18.38 7.62
N TYR A 337 -12.47 -18.33 8.84
CA TYR A 337 -11.73 -18.71 10.04
C TYR A 337 -11.21 -20.15 9.96
N ALA A 338 -12.04 -21.08 9.47
CA ALA A 338 -11.64 -22.47 9.23
C ALA A 338 -10.50 -22.63 8.20
N LYS A 339 -10.22 -21.61 7.37
CA LYS A 339 -9.11 -21.61 6.39
C LYS A 339 -7.80 -21.07 6.96
N LEU A 340 -7.75 -20.55 8.19
CA LEU A 340 -6.51 -20.02 8.77
C LEU A 340 -5.36 -21.05 8.83
N PRO A 341 -5.58 -22.34 9.18
CA PRO A 341 -4.52 -23.35 9.10
C PRO A 341 -3.98 -23.55 7.68
N TRP A 342 -4.87 -23.58 6.67
CA TRP A 342 -4.46 -23.66 5.26
C TRP A 342 -3.66 -22.43 4.84
N LEU A 343 -4.10 -21.22 5.23
CA LEU A 343 -3.39 -19.97 4.93
C LEU A 343 -1.97 -19.99 5.50
N LYS A 344 -1.79 -20.42 6.76
CA LYS A 344 -0.46 -20.54 7.39
C LYS A 344 0.48 -21.44 6.59
N GLN A 345 -0.01 -22.62 6.17
CA GLN A 345 0.79 -23.56 5.39
C GLN A 345 1.07 -23.06 3.97
N ARG A 346 0.08 -22.41 3.33
CA ARG A 346 0.26 -21.85 2.00
C ARG A 346 1.30 -20.73 2.02
N VAL A 347 1.23 -19.84 3.01
CA VAL A 347 2.22 -18.77 3.22
C VAL A 347 3.61 -19.36 3.43
N GLN A 348 3.75 -20.38 4.30
CA GLN A 348 5.02 -21.08 4.51
C GLN A 348 5.61 -21.63 3.20
N THR A 349 4.76 -22.20 2.33
CA THR A 349 5.16 -22.74 1.03
C THR A 349 5.62 -21.65 0.06
N LEU A 350 4.87 -20.55 -0.02
CA LEU A 350 5.21 -19.40 -0.87
C LEU A 350 6.57 -18.79 -0.48
N MET A 351 6.86 -18.74 0.82
CA MET A 351 8.16 -18.28 1.35
C MET A 351 9.31 -19.28 1.11
N GLY A 352 9.04 -20.45 0.52
CA GLY A 352 10.05 -21.49 0.31
C GLY A 352 10.50 -22.17 1.61
N GLY A 353 9.66 -22.12 2.65
CA GLY A 353 9.92 -22.79 3.92
C GLY A 353 10.87 -22.06 4.88
N THR A 354 11.39 -20.88 4.52
CA THR A 354 12.38 -20.15 5.33
C THR A 354 12.30 -18.64 5.09
N VAL A 355 12.73 -17.84 6.07
CA VAL A 355 12.95 -16.38 5.93
C VAL A 355 14.42 -16.03 5.69
N SER A 356 15.28 -17.05 5.47
CA SER A 356 16.73 -16.88 5.51
C SER A 356 17.31 -16.31 4.21
N THR A 357 17.22 -15.00 4.04
CA THR A 357 17.88 -14.26 2.96
C THR A 357 19.36 -13.95 3.29
N PRO A 358 20.18 -13.52 2.33
CA PRO A 358 21.52 -13.00 2.61
C PRO A 358 21.52 -11.81 3.58
N ILE A 359 20.52 -10.91 3.48
CA ILE A 359 20.36 -9.79 4.40
C ILE A 359 20.01 -10.29 5.80
N TYR A 360 19.07 -11.24 5.91
CA TYR A 360 18.71 -11.85 7.20
C TYR A 360 19.92 -12.50 7.89
N ARG A 361 20.73 -13.27 7.14
CA ARG A 361 21.93 -13.91 7.69
C ARG A 361 22.93 -12.87 8.21
N PHE A 362 23.15 -11.78 7.48
CA PHE A 362 23.99 -10.67 7.92
C PHE A 362 23.39 -9.93 9.13
N ALA A 363 22.07 -9.72 9.16
CA ALA A 363 21.40 -9.12 10.31
C ALA A 363 21.57 -9.97 11.58
N LYS A 364 21.57 -11.30 11.47
CA LYS A 364 21.81 -12.21 12.59
C LYS A 364 23.22 -12.10 13.17
N THR A 365 24.25 -11.83 12.36
CA THR A 365 25.62 -11.66 12.90
C THR A 365 25.77 -10.39 13.73
N ILE A 366 24.96 -9.36 13.45
CA ILE A 366 24.89 -8.11 14.24
C ILE A 366 23.99 -8.26 15.46
N GLY A 367 22.88 -8.99 15.32
CA GLY A 367 21.87 -9.22 16.34
C GLY A 367 20.75 -8.16 16.34
N PHE A 368 19.49 -8.62 16.40
CA PHE A 368 18.30 -7.74 16.34
C PHE A 368 18.15 -6.80 17.54
N ARG A 369 18.82 -7.08 18.67
CA ARG A 369 18.83 -6.18 19.84
C ARG A 369 19.53 -4.85 19.54
N SER A 370 20.63 -4.88 18.79
CA SER A 370 21.40 -3.69 18.42
C SER A 370 20.91 -3.07 17.11
N LEU A 371 20.51 -3.92 16.16
CA LEU A 371 20.04 -3.51 14.83
C LEU A 371 18.64 -2.88 14.87
N GLY A 372 17.79 -3.33 15.79
CA GLY A 372 16.35 -3.10 15.76
C GLY A 372 15.65 -4.01 14.76
N GLN A 373 14.32 -3.87 14.67
CA GLN A 373 13.49 -4.62 13.73
C GLN A 373 13.42 -3.91 12.36
N PRO A 374 13.05 -4.63 11.28
CA PRO A 374 12.79 -4.00 9.98
C PRO A 374 11.68 -2.94 10.09
N PHE A 375 11.99 -1.72 9.66
CA PHE A 375 11.03 -0.65 9.46
C PHE A 375 10.61 -0.55 7.99
N TRP A 376 11.53 -0.76 7.06
CA TRP A 376 11.18 -1.03 5.66
C TRP A 376 11.70 -2.42 5.35
N GLY A 377 10.76 -3.36 5.17
CA GLY A 377 11.06 -4.76 4.91
C GLY A 377 11.93 -4.97 3.67
N GLU A 378 12.51 -6.17 3.54
CA GLU A 378 13.34 -6.53 2.40
C GLU A 378 12.65 -6.26 1.07
N HIS A 379 13.26 -5.40 0.26
CA HIS A 379 12.72 -4.95 -1.01
C HIS A 379 13.82 -4.88 -2.08
N LYS A 380 13.41 -4.98 -3.34
CA LYS A 380 14.32 -4.82 -4.47
C LYS A 380 14.78 -3.36 -4.56
N THR A 381 16.06 -3.21 -4.84
CA THR A 381 16.67 -2.00 -5.38
C THR A 381 17.00 -2.25 -6.86
N ARG A 382 17.45 -1.23 -7.59
CA ARG A 382 17.83 -1.37 -9.00
C ARG A 382 18.88 -2.45 -9.26
N THR A 383 19.79 -2.71 -8.32
CA THR A 383 20.93 -3.62 -8.52
C THR A 383 21.10 -4.67 -7.41
N GLY A 384 20.07 -4.89 -6.60
CA GLY A 384 20.15 -5.79 -5.45
C GLY A 384 18.95 -5.67 -4.52
N TRP A 385 19.17 -5.85 -3.23
CA TRP A 385 18.13 -5.83 -2.19
C TRP A 385 18.52 -4.94 -1.03
N ALA A 386 17.54 -4.45 -0.29
CA ALA A 386 17.75 -3.66 0.91
C ALA A 386 16.71 -3.98 1.99
N THR A 387 17.11 -3.90 3.26
CA THR A 387 16.21 -3.81 4.41
C THR A 387 16.66 -2.67 5.30
N TYR A 388 15.73 -1.83 5.71
CA TYR A 388 16.02 -0.70 6.58
C TYR A 388 15.57 -1.03 8.00
N PHE A 389 16.53 -1.13 8.91
CA PHE A 389 16.28 -1.42 10.31
C PHE A 389 16.29 -0.13 11.14
N GLY A 390 16.11 -0.25 12.46
CA GLY A 390 16.14 0.89 13.37
C GLY A 390 17.47 1.66 13.30
N THR A 391 18.59 0.96 13.44
CA THR A 391 19.92 1.60 13.59
C THR A 391 20.80 1.54 12.35
N ARG A 392 20.64 0.53 11.49
CA ARG A 392 21.41 0.33 10.24
C ARG A 392 20.49 -0.01 9.07
N ASP A 393 20.96 0.25 7.86
CA ASP A 393 20.33 -0.28 6.65
C ASP A 393 21.28 -1.31 6.04
N ILE A 394 20.78 -2.49 5.70
CA ILE A 394 21.58 -3.57 5.12
C ILE A 394 21.17 -3.75 3.67
N PHE A 395 22.15 -3.93 2.80
CA PHE A 395 22.03 -4.07 1.37
C PHE A 395 22.70 -5.37 0.94
N TYR A 396 22.18 -6.01 -0.11
CA TYR A 396 22.77 -7.20 -0.69
C TYR A 396 22.83 -7.09 -2.21
N SER A 397 23.97 -7.46 -2.78
CA SER A 397 24.12 -7.76 -4.20
C SER A 397 24.82 -9.10 -4.37
N VAL A 398 24.55 -9.80 -5.48
CA VAL A 398 25.25 -11.05 -5.80
C VAL A 398 26.76 -10.80 -5.93
N SER A 399 27.15 -9.66 -6.50
CA SER A 399 28.56 -9.33 -6.74
C SER A 399 29.37 -9.03 -5.48
N THR A 400 28.75 -8.49 -4.43
CA THR A 400 29.50 -7.94 -3.28
C THR A 400 29.08 -8.52 -1.94
N GLY A 401 28.04 -9.36 -1.90
CA GLY A 401 27.50 -9.85 -0.65
C GLY A 401 26.72 -8.79 0.12
N ALA A 402 26.49 -9.03 1.41
CA ALA A 402 25.73 -8.15 2.28
C ALA A 402 26.64 -7.13 2.97
N HIS A 403 26.27 -5.86 2.92
CA HIS A 403 26.96 -4.73 3.58
C HIS A 403 25.93 -3.76 4.14
N SER A 404 26.32 -2.98 5.13
CA SER A 404 25.41 -2.08 5.83
C SER A 404 25.90 -0.65 5.87
N THR A 405 24.97 0.27 6.04
CA THR A 405 25.25 1.68 6.34
C THR A 405 24.72 2.00 7.74
N ALA A 406 25.47 2.79 8.51
CA ALA A 406 25.10 3.19 9.86
C ALA A 406 25.46 4.66 10.17
N GLY A 407 24.88 5.21 11.24
CA GLY A 407 25.20 6.55 11.73
C GLY A 407 25.11 7.65 10.66
N VAL A 408 26.11 8.54 10.63
CA VAL A 408 26.17 9.66 9.67
C VAL A 408 26.27 9.20 8.21
N PHE A 409 26.86 8.03 7.94
CA PHE A 409 26.93 7.45 6.59
C PHE A 409 25.54 7.02 6.12
N ARG A 410 24.77 6.34 6.97
CA ARG A 410 23.37 5.97 6.70
C ARG A 410 22.50 7.20 6.44
N GLN A 411 22.59 8.21 7.32
CA GLN A 411 21.82 9.45 7.15
C GLN A 411 22.14 10.13 5.82
N ARG A 412 23.42 10.16 5.43
CA ARG A 412 23.83 10.70 4.14
C ARG A 412 23.34 9.84 2.97
N TYR A 413 23.46 8.52 3.08
CA TYR A 413 23.04 7.58 2.04
C TYR A 413 21.54 7.65 1.78
N ARG A 414 20.71 7.71 2.83
CA ARG A 414 19.25 7.84 2.70
C ARG A 414 18.80 9.12 1.99
N ARG A 415 19.54 10.22 2.14
CA ARG A 415 19.22 11.50 1.47
C ARG A 415 19.51 11.48 -0.03
N ILE A 416 20.52 10.74 -0.46
CA ILE A 416 20.90 10.67 -1.87
C ILE A 416 20.35 9.42 -2.56
N GLY A 417 20.06 8.35 -1.82
CA GLY A 417 19.53 7.10 -2.35
C GLY A 417 20.57 6.23 -3.08
N PRO A 418 20.30 4.91 -3.19
CA PRO A 418 21.20 3.95 -3.86
C PRO A 418 21.33 4.17 -5.38
N ASP A 419 20.38 4.90 -5.97
CA ASP A 419 20.28 5.07 -7.43
C ASP A 419 20.99 6.30 -7.98
N THR A 420 21.58 7.16 -7.13
CA THR A 420 22.27 8.40 -7.54
C THR A 420 23.72 8.21 -8.00
N GLY A 421 24.06 7.03 -8.51
CA GLY A 421 25.38 6.73 -9.07
C GLY A 421 26.46 6.37 -8.07
N LEU A 422 26.15 6.18 -6.78
CA LEU A 422 27.01 5.46 -5.83
C LEU A 422 26.89 3.94 -6.00
N GLY A 423 25.68 3.45 -6.31
CA GLY A 423 25.37 2.02 -6.20
C GLY A 423 25.39 1.54 -4.75
N LEU A 424 25.23 0.23 -4.56
CA LEU A 424 25.15 -0.39 -3.23
C LEU A 424 26.53 -0.39 -2.51
N PRO A 425 26.54 -0.39 -1.16
CA PRO A 425 27.78 -0.49 -0.40
C PRO A 425 28.50 -1.82 -0.68
N ILE A 426 29.82 -1.76 -0.72
CA ILE A 426 30.70 -2.91 -0.97
C ILE A 426 31.69 -3.15 0.18
N THR A 427 31.70 -2.25 1.17
CA THR A 427 32.41 -2.42 2.44
C THR A 427 31.54 -1.93 3.59
N GLU A 428 31.83 -2.41 4.79
CA GLU A 428 31.49 -1.70 6.02
C GLU A 428 32.30 -0.38 6.14
N VAL A 429 31.87 0.49 7.05
CA VAL A 429 32.62 1.72 7.37
C VAL A 429 33.93 1.34 8.07
N HIS A 430 35.05 1.81 7.53
CA HIS A 430 36.40 1.54 8.05
C HIS A 430 37.19 2.85 8.19
N ASN A 431 38.36 2.77 8.81
CA ASN A 431 39.28 3.91 8.88
C ASN A 431 39.89 4.16 7.49
N GLY A 432 39.90 5.41 7.06
CA GLY A 432 40.53 5.78 5.79
C GLY A 432 42.05 5.79 5.87
N ARG A 433 42.70 6.03 4.73
CA ARG A 433 44.17 5.96 4.60
C ARG A 433 44.92 7.18 5.15
N VAL A 434 44.18 8.17 5.66
CA VAL A 434 44.66 9.40 6.30
C VAL A 434 44.05 9.49 7.69
N GLY A 435 44.84 9.93 8.68
CA GLY A 435 44.38 10.04 10.08
C GLY A 435 43.12 10.88 10.24
N GLY A 436 42.21 10.45 11.12
CA GLY A 436 40.94 11.15 11.38
C GLY A 436 39.88 11.01 10.29
N THR A 437 40.08 10.12 9.32
CA THR A 437 39.12 9.85 8.24
C THR A 437 38.40 8.53 8.42
N ARG A 438 37.11 8.50 8.05
CA ARG A 438 36.30 7.28 7.99
C ARG A 438 35.79 7.15 6.56
N VAL A 439 35.82 5.94 6.02
CA VAL A 439 35.47 5.69 4.61
C VAL A 439 34.49 4.54 4.51
N GLN A 440 33.59 4.66 3.53
CA GLN A 440 32.78 3.54 3.07
C GLN A 440 32.76 3.54 1.55
N SER A 441 33.06 2.38 0.96
CA SER A 441 33.08 2.20 -0.48
C SER A 441 31.75 1.67 -0.98
N PHE A 442 31.38 2.11 -2.17
CA PHE A 442 30.20 1.72 -2.91
C PHE A 442 30.61 1.27 -4.31
N ARG A 443 29.73 0.56 -5.01
CA ARG A 443 30.05 -0.01 -6.32
C ARG A 443 30.61 1.02 -7.32
N ASP A 444 30.04 2.22 -7.33
CA ASP A 444 30.32 3.29 -8.30
C ASP A 444 30.82 4.59 -7.62
N GLY A 445 31.21 4.53 -6.34
CA GLY A 445 31.68 5.69 -5.60
C GLY A 445 32.16 5.41 -4.17
N GLY A 446 32.41 6.48 -3.42
CA GLY A 446 32.88 6.39 -2.03
C GLY A 446 32.36 7.53 -1.18
N PHE A 447 32.08 7.23 0.09
CA PHE A 447 31.88 8.24 1.12
C PHE A 447 33.13 8.41 1.95
N TYR A 448 33.50 9.67 2.15
CA TYR A 448 34.63 10.07 2.96
C TYR A 448 34.13 11.01 4.04
N TRP A 449 34.27 10.62 5.30
CA TRP A 449 33.95 11.45 6.44
C TRP A 449 35.20 12.02 7.06
N THR A 450 35.15 13.32 7.37
CA THR A 450 36.13 14.04 8.18
C THR A 450 35.40 14.94 9.17
N LYS A 451 36.05 15.26 10.29
CA LYS A 451 35.49 16.19 11.29
C LYS A 451 35.03 17.54 10.70
N PRO A 452 35.82 18.25 9.87
CA PRO A 452 35.41 19.56 9.37
C PRO A 452 34.34 19.52 8.26
N TYR A 453 34.24 18.44 7.49
CA TYR A 453 33.39 18.42 6.28
C TYR A 453 32.20 17.48 6.37
N GLY A 454 32.14 16.59 7.36
CA GLY A 454 31.13 15.53 7.42
C GLY A 454 31.30 14.52 6.29
N VAL A 455 30.23 13.79 5.96
CA VAL A 455 30.25 12.74 4.92
C VAL A 455 30.14 13.36 3.53
N ARG A 456 31.20 13.24 2.72
CA ARG A 456 31.23 13.70 1.32
C ARG A 456 31.23 12.54 0.33
N PRO A 457 30.24 12.46 -0.58
CA PRO A 457 30.26 11.53 -1.70
C PRO A 457 31.25 11.98 -2.77
N VAL A 458 32.00 11.01 -3.28
CA VAL A 458 32.73 11.12 -4.55
C VAL A 458 32.17 10.01 -5.45
N THR A 459 31.60 10.36 -6.61
CA THR A 459 30.88 9.40 -7.48
C THR A 459 31.33 9.46 -8.94
N GLY A 460 30.97 8.43 -9.70
CA GLY A 460 31.10 8.41 -11.16
C GLY A 460 32.54 8.59 -11.65
N LEU A 461 32.73 9.35 -12.73
CA LEU A 461 34.05 9.54 -13.34
C LEU A 461 35.01 10.34 -12.44
N ILE A 462 34.50 11.27 -11.62
CA ILE A 462 35.33 11.99 -10.62
C ILE A 462 35.87 10.98 -9.61
N TYR A 463 35.05 10.05 -9.12
CA TYR A 463 35.51 8.99 -8.22
C TYR A 463 36.57 8.10 -8.85
N ARG A 464 36.34 7.60 -10.07
CA ARG A 464 37.33 6.76 -10.76
C ARG A 464 38.66 7.48 -10.91
N LYS A 465 38.65 8.76 -11.30
CA LYS A 465 39.89 9.57 -11.39
C LYS A 465 40.53 9.79 -10.02
N TYR A 466 39.74 10.11 -9.00
CA TYR A 466 40.22 10.34 -7.63
C TYR A 466 40.92 9.10 -7.06
N VAL A 467 40.32 7.91 -7.23
CA VAL A 467 40.94 6.65 -6.83
C VAL A 467 42.23 6.38 -7.61
N ALA A 468 42.22 6.59 -8.93
CA ALA A 468 43.38 6.37 -9.79
C ALA A 468 44.59 7.26 -9.45
N ILE A 469 44.37 8.45 -8.85
CA ILE A 469 45.45 9.35 -8.42
C ILE A 469 45.85 9.17 -6.95
N GLY A 470 45.36 8.13 -6.26
CA GLY A 470 45.74 7.79 -4.89
C GLY A 470 44.73 8.13 -3.80
N ALA A 471 43.50 8.54 -4.18
CA ALA A 471 42.38 8.83 -3.27
C ALA A 471 42.79 9.75 -2.10
N GLU A 472 42.60 9.33 -0.84
CA GLU A 472 42.86 10.17 0.34
C GLU A 472 44.33 10.63 0.42
N ARG A 473 45.26 9.83 -0.11
CA ARG A 473 46.70 10.14 -0.13
C ARG A 473 47.13 10.91 -1.38
N SER A 474 46.21 11.19 -2.29
CA SER A 474 46.51 11.98 -3.49
C SER A 474 46.87 13.41 -3.12
N ARG A 475 47.61 14.08 -4.01
CA ARG A 475 47.99 15.50 -3.83
C ARG A 475 46.81 16.47 -3.74
N VAL A 476 45.59 16.08 -4.14
CA VAL A 476 44.39 16.93 -3.95
C VAL A 476 43.77 16.79 -2.56
N GLY A 477 44.11 15.73 -1.82
CA GLY A 477 43.63 15.46 -0.46
C GLY A 477 42.18 14.97 -0.39
N LEU A 478 41.51 15.22 0.74
CA LEU A 478 40.15 14.75 1.02
C LEU A 478 39.07 15.67 0.41
N PRO A 479 37.90 15.13 0.05
CA PRO A 479 36.80 15.94 -0.47
C PRO A 479 36.24 16.89 0.59
N MET A 480 36.04 18.15 0.22
CA MET A 480 35.48 19.20 1.10
C MET A 480 34.00 19.51 0.81
N THR A 481 33.58 19.24 -0.42
CA THR A 481 32.26 19.59 -0.95
C THR A 481 31.60 18.38 -1.57
N ASP A 482 30.29 18.45 -1.77
CA ASP A 482 29.63 17.55 -2.71
C ASP A 482 30.00 17.93 -4.14
N ILE A 483 29.72 17.05 -5.11
CA ILE A 483 29.82 17.39 -6.53
C ILE A 483 28.75 18.45 -6.86
N TYR A 484 29.17 19.55 -7.49
CA TYR A 484 28.28 20.64 -7.92
C TYR A 484 28.44 20.95 -9.40
N ARG A 485 27.41 21.56 -9.99
CA ARG A 485 27.40 21.93 -11.41
C ARG A 485 28.30 23.14 -11.67
N VAL A 486 29.01 23.10 -12.80
CA VAL A 486 29.78 24.20 -13.35
C VAL A 486 29.51 24.30 -14.86
N LYS A 487 29.89 25.42 -15.50
CA LYS A 487 29.78 25.55 -16.95
C LYS A 487 30.50 24.38 -17.65
N GLY A 488 29.77 23.61 -18.45
CA GLY A 488 30.31 22.49 -19.22
C GLY A 488 30.54 21.18 -18.44
N GLY A 489 30.10 21.06 -17.18
CA GLY A 489 30.15 19.80 -16.46
C GLY A 489 29.97 19.86 -14.94
N LEU A 490 30.73 19.03 -14.22
CA LEU A 490 30.61 18.85 -12.77
C LEU A 490 31.97 19.08 -12.09
N ARG A 491 31.99 19.64 -10.90
CA ARG A 491 33.22 19.89 -10.14
C ARG A 491 33.05 19.47 -8.69
N GLN A 492 34.16 19.07 -8.07
CA GLN A 492 34.24 18.84 -6.64
C GLN A 492 35.54 19.43 -6.07
N LYS A 493 35.42 20.17 -4.96
CA LYS A 493 36.57 20.72 -4.23
C LYS A 493 37.12 19.69 -3.23
N PHE A 494 38.44 19.62 -3.18
CA PHE A 494 39.25 18.84 -2.25
C PHE A 494 40.20 19.79 -1.50
N GLN A 495 40.84 19.32 -0.42
CA GLN A 495 41.69 20.15 0.45
C GLN A 495 42.71 21.01 -0.29
N HIS A 496 43.35 20.45 -1.31
CA HIS A 496 44.46 21.08 -2.03
C HIS A 496 44.17 21.28 -3.52
N GLY A 497 42.90 21.22 -3.94
CA GLY A 497 42.55 21.32 -5.36
C GLY A 497 41.09 21.07 -5.68
N TRP A 498 40.80 20.79 -6.94
CA TRP A 498 39.48 20.33 -7.39
C TRP A 498 39.59 19.42 -8.60
N LEU A 499 38.61 18.52 -8.74
CA LEU A 499 38.43 17.70 -9.93
C LEU A 499 37.23 18.24 -10.71
N THR A 500 37.39 18.41 -12.02
CA THR A 500 36.32 18.85 -12.93
C THR A 500 36.07 17.79 -14.00
N TYR A 501 34.87 17.22 -14.02
CA TYR A 501 34.36 16.44 -15.13
C TYR A 501 33.82 17.36 -16.22
N HIS A 502 34.29 17.20 -17.46
CA HIS A 502 33.80 17.91 -18.63
C HIS A 502 32.88 17.02 -19.46
N ALA A 503 31.61 17.43 -19.63
CA ALA A 503 30.60 16.59 -20.25
C ALA A 503 30.90 16.27 -21.74
N HIS A 504 31.33 17.27 -22.52
CA HIS A 504 31.61 17.10 -23.95
C HIS A 504 32.78 16.17 -24.23
N ARG A 505 33.85 16.25 -23.42
CA ARG A 505 35.07 15.45 -23.60
C ARG A 505 35.02 14.13 -22.84
N ARG A 506 34.06 13.97 -21.93
CA ARG A 506 33.93 12.86 -20.98
C ARG A 506 35.21 12.61 -20.16
N THR A 507 36.00 13.65 -19.91
CA THR A 507 37.28 13.59 -19.17
C THR A 507 37.18 14.29 -17.82
N VAL A 508 38.05 13.88 -16.88
CA VAL A 508 38.21 14.52 -15.57
C VAL A 508 39.58 15.17 -15.47
N LEU A 509 39.59 16.50 -15.31
CA LEU A 509 40.80 17.28 -15.08
C LEU A 509 41.04 17.45 -13.58
N VAL A 510 42.30 17.32 -13.18
CA VAL A 510 42.77 17.55 -11.81
C VAL A 510 43.47 18.90 -11.78
N GLN A 511 43.05 19.79 -10.88
CA GLN A 511 43.66 21.10 -10.71
C GLN A 511 44.07 21.27 -9.25
N TYR A 512 45.32 21.68 -9.02
CA TYR A 512 45.86 21.92 -7.69
C TYR A 512 45.74 23.41 -7.33
N ARG A 513 45.58 23.72 -6.05
CA ARG A 513 45.76 25.08 -5.56
C ARG A 513 47.23 25.45 -5.68
N SER A 514 47.52 26.65 -6.17
CA SER A 514 48.86 27.22 -6.16
C SER A 514 49.38 27.26 -4.72
N ALA A 515 50.63 26.87 -4.51
CA ALA A 515 51.29 27.08 -3.23
C ALA A 515 51.42 28.60 -3.03
N THR A 516 50.78 29.13 -1.99
CA THR A 516 51.06 30.47 -1.45
C THR A 516 52.12 30.36 -0.38
#